data_AF-A0A6S6RXJ4-F1
#
_entry.id   AF-A0A6S6RXJ4-F1
#
_cell.length_a   1.000
_cell.length_b   1.000
_cell.length_c   1.000
_cell.angle_alpha   90.00
_cell.angle_beta   90.00
_cell.angle_gamma   90.00
#
_symmetry.space_group_name_H-M   'P 1'
#
loop_
_entity.id
_entity.type
_entity.pdbx_description
1 polymer ?
#
loop_
_entity_poly.entity_id
_entity_poly.type
_entity_poly.pdbx_seq_one_letter_code
_entity_poly.pdbx_strand_id
1 'polypeptide(L)' 'MANYQHKRGLIKKSAIEAILYDPLFRQRIKKNKKGKGSYQRKIKHSKEQTSRLVMLNSKNLLLLTH' A
#
# COMPACT_ATOMS: atom_id res chain seq x y z
N MET A 1 9.58 -9.90 -22.14
CA MET A 1 9.06 -10.03 -20.76
C MET A 1 10.25 -10.20 -19.82
N ALA A 2 10.25 -9.58 -18.63
CA ALA A 2 11.34 -9.73 -17.67
C ALA A 2 11.19 -11.04 -16.87
N ASN A 3 12.29 -11.74 -16.65
CA ASN A 3 12.31 -13.01 -15.89
C ASN A 3 12.45 -12.75 -14.38
N TYR A 4 11.78 -13.56 -13.56
CA TYR A 4 11.89 -13.49 -12.10
C TYR A 4 13.10 -14.28 -11.59
N GLN A 5 13.93 -13.65 -10.76
CA GLN A 5 15.09 -14.29 -10.12
C GLN A 5 14.71 -14.87 -8.75
N HIS A 6 14.53 -16.18 -8.68
CA HIS A 6 14.18 -16.91 -7.44
C HIS A 6 15.39 -17.14 -6.54
N LYS A 7 15.15 -17.44 -5.25
CA LYS A 7 16.20 -17.63 -4.23
C LYS A 7 16.57 -19.09 -3.95
N ARG A 8 16.00 -20.04 -4.70
CA ARG A 8 16.15 -21.48 -4.50
C ARG A 8 17.47 -22.10 -4.98
N GLY A 9 18.39 -21.30 -5.53
CA GLY A 9 19.61 -21.80 -6.16
C GLY A 9 19.31 -22.70 -7.37
N LEU A 10 20.15 -23.70 -7.62
CA LEU A 10 19.93 -24.66 -8.72
C LEU A 10 18.80 -25.62 -8.37
N ILE A 11 17.72 -25.59 -9.16
CA ILE A 11 16.58 -26.49 -8.99
C ILE A 11 16.88 -27.82 -9.68
N LYS A 12 16.92 -28.92 -8.91
CA LYS A 12 17.29 -30.26 -9.43
C LYS A 12 16.11 -31.16 -9.78
N LYS A 13 14.97 -31.02 -9.09
CA LYS A 13 13.83 -31.95 -9.18
C LYS A 13 12.60 -31.32 -9.83
N SER A 14 12.04 -30.29 -9.21
CA SER A 14 10.81 -29.64 -9.68
C SER A 14 10.88 -28.12 -9.55
N ALA A 15 10.65 -27.42 -10.66
CA ALA A 15 10.62 -25.95 -10.70
C ALA A 15 9.40 -25.38 -9.97
N ILE A 16 8.22 -26.00 -10.17
CA ILE A 16 6.98 -25.52 -9.55
C ILE A 16 7.06 -25.62 -8.04
N GLU A 17 7.51 -26.77 -7.52
CA GLU A 17 7.65 -27.01 -6.08
C GLU A 17 8.65 -26.04 -5.45
N ALA A 18 9.79 -25.81 -6.12
CA ALA A 18 10.80 -24.86 -5.64
C ALA A 18 10.24 -23.43 -5.55
N ILE A 19 9.54 -22.96 -6.58
CA ILE A 19 8.97 -21.60 -6.59
C ILE A 19 7.79 -21.49 -5.62
N LEU A 20 6.97 -22.53 -5.45
CA LEU A 20 5.86 -22.52 -4.50
C LEU A 20 6.31 -22.16 -3.08
N TYR A 21 7.47 -22.65 -2.67
CA TYR A 21 8.05 -22.34 -1.37
C TYR A 21 9.02 -21.15 -1.39
N ASP A 22 9.20 -20.46 -2.52
CA ASP A 22 9.97 -19.22 -2.62
C ASP A 22 9.16 -18.01 -2.08
N PRO A 23 9.79 -16.93 -1.58
CA PRO A 23 9.08 -15.75 -1.09
C PRO A 23 8.09 -15.14 -2.08
N LEU A 24 8.23 -15.41 -3.38
CA LEU A 24 7.25 -15.04 -4.40
C LEU A 24 5.82 -15.46 -4.04
N PHE A 25 5.64 -16.70 -3.56
CA PHE A 25 4.34 -17.28 -3.22
C PHE A 25 4.12 -17.41 -1.71
N ARG A 26 4.66 -16.47 -0.93
CA ARG A 26 4.36 -16.40 0.51
C ARG A 26 2.89 -16.08 0.79
N GLN A 27 2.39 -16.56 1.93
CA GLN A 27 1.10 -16.13 2.44
C GLN A 27 1.07 -14.61 2.63
N ARG A 28 0.02 -13.98 2.08
CA ARG A 28 -0.22 -12.54 2.24
C ARG A 28 -1.35 -12.34 3.24
N ILE A 29 -1.07 -11.57 4.28
CA ILE A 29 -2.07 -11.18 5.27
C ILE A 29 -2.49 -9.75 4.98
N LYS A 30 -3.79 -9.55 4.72
CA LYS A 30 -4.35 -8.21 4.55
C LYS A 30 -4.54 -7.56 5.92
N LYS A 31 -4.13 -6.28 6.06
CA LYS A 31 -4.45 -5.50 7.26
C LYS A 31 -5.96 -5.28 7.33
N ASN A 32 -6.56 -5.66 8.45
CA ASN A 32 -7.96 -5.44 8.73
C ASN A 32 -8.23 -3.94 9.01
N LYS A 33 -9.44 -3.48 8.66
CA LYS A 33 -9.87 -2.09 8.94
C LYS A 33 -10.47 -1.91 10.33
N LYS A 34 -10.87 -3.00 11.00
CA LYS A 34 -11.47 -3.00 12.35
C LYS A 34 -11.04 -4.24 13.13
N GLY A 35 -10.97 -4.13 14.46
CA GLY A 35 -10.57 -5.21 15.37
C GLY A 35 -9.08 -5.26 15.69
N LYS A 36 -8.56 -6.43 16.07
CA LYS A 36 -7.15 -6.62 16.47
C LYS A 36 -6.19 -6.25 15.34
N GLY A 37 -5.23 -5.37 15.61
CA GLY A 37 -4.24 -4.94 14.61
C GLY A 37 -4.73 -3.93 13.58
N SER A 38 -5.95 -3.38 13.75
CA SER A 38 -6.52 -2.39 12.83
C SER A 38 -6.10 -0.94 13.10
N TYR A 39 -5.50 -0.65 14.27
CA TYR A 39 -5.09 0.72 14.63
C TYR A 39 -4.02 1.26 13.67
N GLN A 40 -4.24 2.49 13.18
CA GLN A 40 -3.32 3.20 12.29
C GLN A 40 -3.05 4.60 12.85
N ARG A 41 -1.78 4.92 13.11
CA ARG A 41 -1.37 6.23 13.66
C ARG A 41 -1.71 7.40 12.72
N LYS A 42 -1.58 7.19 11.41
CA LYS A 42 -1.92 8.17 10.37
C LYS A 42 -2.77 7.46 9.32
N ILE A 43 -3.96 8.01 9.06
CA ILE A 43 -4.86 7.53 8.00
C ILE A 43 -4.50 8.21 6.67
N LYS A 44 -4.94 7.62 5.54
CA LYS A 44 -4.63 8.11 4.17
C LYS A 44 -4.97 9.60 3.96
N HIS A 45 -6.09 10.05 4.53
CA HIS A 45 -6.55 11.43 4.47
C HIS A 45 -6.60 12.00 5.89
N SER A 46 -5.45 12.39 6.42
CA SER A 46 -5.39 13.05 7.73
C SER A 46 -6.12 14.39 7.69
N LYS A 47 -6.63 14.83 8.85
CA LYS A 47 -7.35 16.10 8.99
C LYS A 47 -6.55 17.31 8.49
N GLU A 48 -5.22 17.22 8.51
CA GLU A 48 -4.31 18.25 8.01
C GLU A 48 -4.34 18.38 6.48
N GLN A 49 -4.51 17.27 5.75
CA GLN A 49 -4.65 17.30 4.29
C GLN A 49 -6.04 17.81 3.89
N THR A 50 -7.10 17.38 4.60
CA THR A 50 -8.45 17.89 4.33
C THR A 50 -8.60 19.35 4.73
N SER A 51 -8.03 19.79 5.86
CA SER A 51 -8.07 21.20 6.27
C SER A 51 -7.33 22.10 5.29
N ARG A 52 -6.18 21.68 4.74
CA ARG A 52 -5.44 22.47 3.74
C ARG A 52 -6.24 22.67 2.44
N LEU A 53 -6.97 21.66 1.97
CA LEU A 53 -7.86 21.76 0.80
C LEU A 53 -9.05 22.70 1.06
N VAL A 54 -9.67 22.60 2.23
CA VAL A 54 -10.78 23.49 2.64
C VAL A 54 -10.31 24.95 2.72
N MET A 55 -9.10 25.19 3.25
CA MET A 55 -8.50 26.52 3.35
C MET A 55 -8.09 27.12 1.99
N LEU A 56 -7.80 26.30 0.98
CA LEU A 56 -7.52 26.80 -0.38
C LEU A 56 -8.81 27.23 -1.10
N ASN A 57 -9.90 26.49 -0.89
CA ASN A 57 -11.21 26.84 -1.46
C ASN A 57 -11.78 28.15 -0.87
N SER A 58 -11.61 28.40 0.43
CA SER A 58 -12.09 29.65 1.05
C SER A 58 -11.29 30.90 0.64
N LYS A 59 -9.98 30.76 0.38
CA LYS A 59 -9.13 31.86 -0.10
C LYS A 59 -9.48 32.32 -1.50
N ASN A 60 -9.88 31.40 -2.39
CA ASN A 60 -10.31 31.75 -3.74
C ASN A 60 -11.66 32.47 -3.77
N LEU A 61 -12.55 32.20 -2.80
CA LEU A 61 -13.86 32.85 -2.71
C LEU A 61 -13.76 34.31 -2.23
N LEU A 62 -12.76 34.64 -1.40
CA LEU A 62 -12.51 35.99 -0.90
C LEU A 62 -11.90 36.95 -1.93
N LEU A 63 -11.40 36.46 -3.06
CA LEU A 63 -10.79 37.27 -4.12
C LEU A 63 -11.78 37.66 -5.23
N LEU A 64 -13.07 37.27 -5.11
CA LEU A 64 -14.13 37.52 -6.10
C LEU A 64 -15.10 38.65 -5.69
N THR A 65 -14.81 39.35 -4.60
CA THR A 65 -15.60 40.50 -4.13
C THR A 65 -14.85 41.80 -4.44
N HIS A 66 -14.97 42.27 -5.67
CA HIS A 66 -14.69 43.65 -6.09
C HIS A 66 -15.81 44.11 -7.02
#